data_AF-A0AAW7QQ57-F1
#
_entry.id   AF-A0AAW7QQ57-F1
#
_cell.length_a   1.000
_cell.length_b   1.000
_cell.length_c   1.000
_cell.angle_alpha   90.00
_cell.angle_beta   90.00
_cell.angle_gamma   90.00
#
_symmetry.space_group_name_H-M   'P 1'
#
loop_
_entity.id
_entity.type
_entity.pdbx_description
1 polymer ?
#
loop_
_entity_poly.entity_id
_entity_poly.type
_entity_poly.pdbx_seq_one_letter_code
_entity_poly.pdbx_strand_id
1 'polypeptide(L)'
;MLHSGPRERLTLIAAGAGAGLASAFNAPLAGLIFVLEELQRDFRPTVFSAAFVAAVVGNVVSRLFTGQLPVFIVPDHSIQPLHTLAMFAALGVVCGLVGVLFNKALVGGLSLVDRLNQRQKLFYTAVIGAIVDLAGFWYPEFIGGGHRFTEHILLGQIGMQSVLGFLTMRMLLTLASYSTGAPGSIFAPLLVLGALIGYGACVIVWI
;
A
#
# COMPACT_ATOMS: atom_id res chain seq x y z
N MET A 1 19.59 -18.96 20.66
CA MET A 1 19.41 -17.50 20.62
C MET A 1 20.71 -16.91 20.11
N LEU A 2 20.72 -16.13 19.03
CA LEU A 2 21.94 -15.56 18.46
C LEU A 2 22.64 -14.67 19.51
N HIS A 3 23.96 -14.85 19.70
CA HIS A 3 24.80 -13.98 20.54
C HIS A 3 25.07 -12.65 19.84
N SER A 4 24.01 -11.93 19.47
CA SER A 4 24.08 -10.67 18.74
C SER A 4 23.89 -9.50 19.70
N GLY A 5 24.71 -8.45 19.55
CA GLY A 5 24.55 -7.22 20.32
C GLY A 5 23.17 -6.57 20.08
N PRO A 6 22.69 -5.67 20.96
CA PRO A 6 21.35 -5.07 20.83
C PRO A 6 21.10 -4.40 19.48
N ARG A 7 22.12 -3.77 18.89
CA ARG A 7 22.05 -3.13 17.57
C ARG A 7 21.93 -4.14 16.43
N GLU A 8 22.74 -5.18 16.46
CA GLU A 8 22.72 -6.24 15.44
C GLU A 8 21.37 -6.95 15.43
N ARG A 9 20.78 -7.18 16.62
CA ARG A 9 19.42 -7.70 16.73
C ARG A 9 18.39 -6.80 16.03
N LEU A 10 18.46 -5.49 16.23
CA LEU A 10 17.56 -4.54 15.53
C LEU A 10 17.78 -4.56 14.02
N THR A 11 19.04 -4.64 13.57
CA THR A 11 19.37 -4.75 12.14
C THR A 11 18.77 -6.02 11.54
N LEU A 12 18.88 -7.16 12.21
CA LEU A 12 18.32 -8.43 11.74
C LEU A 12 16.77 -8.41 11.73
N ILE A 13 16.13 -7.80 12.74
CA ILE A 13 14.67 -7.62 12.76
C ILE A 13 14.22 -6.75 11.58
N ALA A 14 14.89 -5.63 11.36
CA ALA A 14 14.57 -4.73 10.26
C ALA A 14 14.81 -5.41 8.90
N ALA A 15 15.93 -6.11 8.72
CA ALA A 15 16.20 -6.89 7.52
C ALA A 15 15.13 -7.96 7.26
N GLY A 16 14.64 -8.63 8.31
CA GLY A 16 13.52 -9.57 8.21
C GLY A 16 12.20 -8.90 7.79
N ALA A 17 11.90 -7.70 8.31
CA ALA A 17 10.74 -6.92 7.88
C ALA A 17 10.84 -6.51 6.40
N GLY A 18 12.02 -6.06 5.95
CA GLY A 18 12.30 -5.77 4.54
C GLY A 18 12.16 -6.99 3.64
N ALA A 19 12.60 -8.17 4.10
CA ALA A 19 12.41 -9.43 3.40
C ALA A 19 10.93 -9.80 3.26
N GLY A 20 10.11 -9.57 4.29
CA GLY A 20 8.67 -9.76 4.22
C GLY A 20 8.02 -8.85 3.18
N LEU A 21 8.36 -7.56 3.17
CA LEU A 21 7.85 -6.61 2.18
C LEU A 21 8.29 -6.98 0.75
N ALA A 22 9.57 -7.31 0.57
CA ALA A 22 10.11 -7.77 -0.71
C ALA A 22 9.37 -9.02 -1.23
N SER A 23 9.12 -9.98 -0.35
CA SER A 23 8.41 -11.23 -0.68
C SER A 23 6.95 -11.00 -1.04
N ALA A 24 6.28 -10.04 -0.39
CA ALA A 24 4.87 -9.73 -0.63
C ALA A 24 4.63 -9.01 -1.97
N PHE A 25 5.57 -8.18 -2.40
CA PHE A 25 5.42 -7.34 -3.61
C PHE A 25 6.34 -7.73 -4.77
N ASN A 26 7.04 -8.85 -4.67
CA ASN A 26 8.05 -9.26 -5.64
C ASN A 26 9.10 -8.16 -5.94
N ALA A 27 9.43 -7.35 -4.91
CA ALA A 27 10.13 -6.07 -5.06
C ALA A 27 11.30 -5.94 -4.05
N PRO A 28 12.45 -6.59 -4.31
CA PRO A 28 13.56 -6.64 -3.36
C PRO A 28 14.18 -5.26 -3.06
N LEU A 29 14.27 -4.38 -4.06
CA LEU A 29 14.79 -3.03 -3.87
C LEU A 29 13.85 -2.16 -3.02
N ALA A 30 12.53 -2.31 -3.19
CA ALA A 30 11.57 -1.60 -2.35
C ALA A 30 11.67 -2.05 -0.89
N GLY A 31 11.83 -3.35 -0.64
CA GLY A 31 12.09 -3.89 0.70
C GLY A 31 13.38 -3.37 1.33
N LEU A 32 14.46 -3.26 0.55
CA LEU A 32 15.72 -2.66 1.00
C LEU A 32 15.54 -1.19 1.39
N ILE A 33 14.98 -0.38 0.50
CA ILE A 33 14.82 1.07 0.74
C ILE A 33 13.89 1.32 1.92
N PHE A 34 12.82 0.54 2.07
CA PHE A 34 11.94 0.62 3.24
C PHE A 34 12.68 0.40 4.56
N VAL A 35 13.63 -0.54 4.60
CA VAL A 35 14.46 -0.76 5.79
C VAL A 35 15.36 0.43 6.08
N LEU A 36 16.01 0.97 5.05
CA LEU A 36 16.96 2.06 5.20
C LEU A 36 16.31 3.40 5.54
N GLU A 37 15.20 3.73 4.87
CA GLU A 37 14.52 5.03 5.01
C GLU A 37 13.51 5.05 6.13
N GLU A 38 12.67 4.01 6.29
CA GLU A 38 11.56 4.06 7.24
C GLU A 38 11.89 3.38 8.58
N LEU A 39 12.47 2.17 8.55
CA LEU A 39 12.67 1.37 9.78
C LEU A 39 13.92 1.75 10.58
N GLN A 40 15.08 1.88 9.93
CA GLN A 40 16.36 2.15 10.60
C GLN A 40 16.76 3.63 10.51
N ARG A 41 16.33 4.34 9.45
CA ARG A 41 16.77 5.73 9.15
C ARG A 41 18.29 5.86 9.16
N ASP A 42 18.97 4.84 8.66
CA ASP A 42 20.42 4.69 8.76
C ASP A 42 20.97 3.94 7.55
N PHE A 43 21.87 4.58 6.81
CA PHE A 43 22.50 4.09 5.59
C PHE A 43 23.85 3.40 5.84
N ARG A 44 24.09 2.93 7.07
CA ARG A 44 25.30 2.17 7.38
C ARG A 44 25.46 0.94 6.45
N PRO A 45 26.68 0.66 5.96
CA PRO A 45 26.94 -0.47 5.06
C PRO A 45 26.50 -1.82 5.63
N THR A 46 26.54 -2.00 6.95
CA THR A 46 26.10 -3.23 7.63
C THR A 46 24.59 -3.42 7.59
N VAL A 47 23.81 -2.34 7.72
CA VAL A 47 22.35 -2.39 7.60
C VAL A 47 21.96 -2.61 6.15
N PHE A 48 22.62 -1.91 5.24
CA PHE A 48 22.44 -2.07 3.80
C PHE A 48 22.66 -3.53 3.37
N SER A 49 23.80 -4.12 3.70
CA SER A 49 24.13 -5.47 3.27
C SER A 49 23.19 -6.51 3.87
N ALA A 50 22.87 -6.39 5.17
CA ALA A 50 21.93 -7.29 5.83
C ALA A 50 20.52 -7.20 5.21
N ALA A 51 20.01 -5.98 5.02
CA ALA A 51 18.69 -5.76 4.44
C ALA A 51 18.61 -6.20 2.97
N PHE A 52 19.66 -5.94 2.19
CA PHE A 52 19.71 -6.32 0.78
C PHE A 52 19.72 -7.84 0.62
N VAL A 53 20.61 -8.53 1.33
CA VAL A 53 20.69 -10.00 1.28
C VAL A 53 19.36 -10.61 1.75
N ALA A 54 18.80 -10.14 2.85
CA ALA A 54 17.52 -10.64 3.35
C ALA A 54 16.37 -10.39 2.34
N ALA A 55 16.29 -9.20 1.75
CA ALA A 55 15.27 -8.85 0.77
C ALA A 55 15.36 -9.69 -0.50
N VAL A 56 16.57 -9.90 -1.03
CA VAL A 56 16.82 -10.74 -2.20
C VAL A 56 16.48 -12.20 -1.89
N VAL A 57 16.96 -12.74 -0.78
CA VAL A 57 16.70 -14.14 -0.40
C VAL A 57 15.21 -14.38 -0.17
N GLY A 58 14.53 -13.50 0.58
CA GLY A 58 13.09 -13.60 0.80
C GLY A 58 12.30 -13.58 -0.52
N ASN A 59 12.65 -12.65 -1.41
CA ASN A 59 12.04 -12.58 -2.74
C ASN A 59 12.29 -13.83 -3.59
N VAL A 60 13.52 -14.35 -3.61
CA VAL A 60 13.86 -15.59 -4.33
C VAL A 60 13.03 -16.76 -3.79
N VAL A 61 12.96 -16.91 -2.47
CA VAL A 61 12.16 -17.97 -1.82
C VAL A 61 10.69 -17.80 -2.19
N SER A 62 10.13 -16.59 -2.10
CA SER A 62 8.74 -16.32 -2.50
C SER A 62 8.47 -16.73 -3.96
N ARG A 63 9.37 -16.39 -4.88
CA ARG A 63 9.25 -16.75 -6.31
C ARG A 63 9.26 -18.25 -6.57
N LEU A 64 9.91 -19.06 -5.73
CA LEU A 64 9.87 -20.52 -5.85
C LEU A 64 8.46 -21.07 -5.63
N PHE A 65 7.61 -20.37 -4.86
CA PHE A 65 6.24 -20.79 -4.57
C PHE A 65 5.19 -20.06 -5.42
N THR A 66 5.38 -18.76 -5.65
CA THR A 66 4.38 -17.90 -6.31
C THR A 66 4.64 -17.65 -7.79
N GLY A 67 5.80 -18.09 -8.30
CA GLY A 67 6.24 -17.86 -9.67
C GLY A 67 7.04 -16.56 -9.84
N GLN A 68 7.42 -16.26 -11.08
CA GLN A 68 8.32 -15.15 -11.41
C GLN A 68 7.61 -13.92 -11.99
N LEU A 69 6.29 -13.96 -12.14
CA LEU A 69 5.53 -12.88 -12.77
C LEU A 69 5.54 -11.61 -11.89
N PRO A 70 5.54 -10.42 -12.51
CA PRO A 70 5.41 -9.17 -11.77
C PRO A 70 4.05 -9.10 -11.09
N VAL A 71 3.99 -8.37 -9.97
CA VAL A 71 2.74 -8.19 -9.21
C VAL A 71 1.72 -7.34 -9.98
N PHE A 72 2.19 -6.45 -10.86
CA PHE A 72 1.36 -5.64 -11.74
C PHE A 72 1.91 -5.71 -13.17
N ILE A 73 1.04 -5.92 -14.15
CA ILE A 73 1.37 -5.77 -15.57
C ILE A 73 1.05 -4.33 -15.97
N VAL A 74 2.09 -3.54 -16.24
CA VAL A 74 1.97 -2.15 -16.70
C VAL A 74 2.28 -2.12 -18.20
N PRO A 75 1.42 -1.55 -19.05
CA PRO A 75 1.72 -1.37 -20.47
C PRO A 75 2.95 -0.48 -20.67
N ASP A 76 3.67 -0.66 -21.78
CA ASP A 76 4.72 0.28 -22.15
C ASP A 76 4.14 1.67 -22.39
N HIS A 77 4.80 2.69 -21.86
CA HIS A 77 4.41 4.09 -22.01
C HIS A 77 5.56 4.86 -22.68
N SER A 78 5.21 5.74 -23.61
CA SER A 78 6.19 6.61 -24.26
C SER A 78 6.83 7.56 -23.25
N ILE A 79 8.12 7.85 -23.46
CA ILE A 79 8.84 8.85 -22.67
C ILE A 79 8.12 10.19 -22.81
N GLN A 80 7.70 10.75 -21.67
CA GLN A 80 6.96 12.01 -21.64
C GLN A 80 7.91 13.22 -21.78
N PRO A 81 7.48 14.29 -22.47
CA PRO A 81 8.28 15.51 -22.61
C PRO A 81 8.61 16.19 -21.26
N LEU A 82 9.72 16.92 -21.19
CA LEU A 82 10.14 17.59 -19.94
C LEU A 82 9.12 18.59 -19.37
N HIS A 83 8.26 19.18 -20.21
CA HIS A 83 7.24 20.13 -19.73
C HIS A 83 6.18 19.47 -18.84
N THR A 84 6.00 18.14 -18.90
CA THR A 84 5.05 17.42 -18.04
C THR A 84 5.54 17.28 -16.60
N LEU A 85 6.80 17.62 -16.30
CA LEU A 85 7.36 17.57 -14.94
C LEU A 85 6.60 18.47 -13.95
N ALA A 86 6.13 19.64 -14.40
CA ALA A 86 5.33 20.54 -13.58
C ALA A 86 4.01 19.88 -13.14
N MET A 87 3.40 19.07 -14.01
CA MET A 87 2.20 18.31 -13.69
C MET A 87 2.49 17.21 -12.66
N PHE A 88 3.59 16.48 -12.79
CA PHE A 88 3.99 15.49 -11.78
C PHE A 88 4.25 16.12 -10.41
N ALA A 89 4.80 17.33 -10.37
CA ALA A 89 4.95 18.09 -9.12
C ALA A 89 3.58 18.45 -8.51
N ALA A 90 2.63 18.93 -9.33
CA ALA A 90 1.27 19.20 -8.88
C ALA A 90 0.56 17.94 -8.37
N LEU A 91 0.72 16.81 -9.07
CA LEU A 91 0.22 15.50 -8.64
C LEU A 91 0.82 15.10 -7.29
N GLY A 92 2.11 15.34 -7.08
CA GLY A 92 2.78 15.11 -5.79
C GLY A 92 2.14 15.92 -4.66
N VAL A 93 1.78 17.18 -4.91
CA VAL A 93 1.06 18.02 -3.93
C VAL A 93 -0.33 17.43 -3.63
N VAL A 94 -1.08 17.02 -4.66
CA VAL A 94 -2.40 16.39 -4.47
C VAL A 94 -2.29 15.10 -3.65
N CYS A 95 -1.37 14.21 -4.02
CA CYS A 95 -1.10 12.98 -3.28
C CYS A 95 -0.70 13.27 -1.82
N GLY A 96 0.12 14.30 -1.59
CA GLY A 96 0.52 14.73 -0.25
C GLY A 96 -0.68 15.21 0.59
N LEU A 97 -1.56 16.04 0.02
CA LEU A 97 -2.76 16.53 0.70
C LEU A 97 -3.74 15.39 1.03
N VAL A 98 -3.99 14.49 0.07
CA VAL A 98 -4.81 13.29 0.30
C VAL A 98 -4.18 12.39 1.34
N GLY A 99 -2.85 12.24 1.34
CA GLY A 99 -2.11 11.49 2.35
C GLY A 99 -2.28 12.05 3.76
N VAL A 100 -2.19 13.36 3.94
CA VAL A 100 -2.44 14.02 5.23
C VAL A 100 -3.88 13.81 5.69
N LEU A 101 -4.86 13.95 4.80
CA LEU A 101 -6.26 13.70 5.10
C LEU A 101 -6.50 12.24 5.50
N PHE A 102 -5.93 11.30 4.76
CA PHE A 102 -6.02 9.86 5.04
C PHE A 102 -5.43 9.54 6.41
N ASN A 103 -4.23 10.05 6.72
CA ASN A 103 -3.58 9.80 8.00
C ASN A 103 -4.42 10.34 9.17
N LYS A 104 -4.91 11.58 9.07
CA LYS A 104 -5.79 12.18 10.10
C LYS A 104 -7.06 11.37 10.29
N ALA A 105 -7.70 10.95 9.20
CA ALA A 105 -8.92 10.15 9.25
C ALA A 105 -8.67 8.76 9.85
N LEU A 106 -7.53 8.13 9.53
CA LEU A 106 -7.14 6.81 10.03
C LEU A 106 -6.91 6.84 11.55
N VAL A 107 -6.07 7.78 12.02
CA VAL A 107 -5.79 7.96 13.45
C VAL A 107 -7.06 8.37 14.19
N GLY A 108 -7.88 9.24 13.59
CA GLY A 108 -9.19 9.61 14.12
C GLY A 108 -10.12 8.40 14.28
N GLY A 109 -10.24 7.56 13.25
CA GLY A 109 -11.05 6.33 13.27
C GLY A 109 -10.59 5.34 14.35
N LEU A 110 -9.28 5.08 14.43
CA LEU A 110 -8.69 4.26 15.50
C LEU A 110 -9.02 4.82 16.88
N SER A 111 -8.84 6.13 17.09
CA SER A 111 -9.12 6.78 18.37
C SER A 111 -10.61 6.74 18.77
N LEU A 112 -11.51 6.76 17.80
CA LEU A 112 -12.96 6.63 18.03
C LEU A 112 -13.32 5.21 18.46
N VAL A 113 -12.78 4.21 17.76
CA VAL A 113 -13.02 2.80 18.10
C VAL A 113 -12.39 2.45 19.43
N ASP A 114 -11.24 3.02 19.78
CA ASP A 114 -10.58 2.78 21.08
C ASP A 114 -11.40 3.23 22.29
N ARG A 115 -12.28 4.22 22.13
CA ARG A 115 -13.22 4.67 23.17
C ARG A 115 -14.41 3.74 23.40
N LEU A 116 -14.63 2.77 22.51
CA LEU A 116 -15.74 1.83 22.59
C LEU A 116 -15.45 0.70 23.58
N ASN A 117 -16.49 0.23 24.26
CA ASN A 117 -16.40 -0.98 25.09
C ASN A 117 -16.28 -2.24 24.22
N GLN A 118 -15.81 -3.36 24.77
CA GLN A 118 -15.57 -4.58 23.97
C GLN A 118 -16.80 -5.09 23.18
N ARG A 119 -18.00 -5.00 23.74
CA ARG A 119 -19.24 -5.37 23.02
C ARG A 119 -19.51 -4.46 21.82
N GLN A 120 -19.24 -3.17 21.96
CA GLN A 120 -19.40 -2.19 20.89
C GLN A 120 -18.32 -2.36 19.82
N LYS A 121 -17.07 -2.68 20.21
CA LYS A 121 -15.99 -3.05 19.27
C LYS A 121 -16.39 -4.26 18.44
N LEU A 122 -16.88 -5.33 19.09
CA LEU A 122 -17.35 -6.52 18.39
C LEU A 122 -18.50 -6.21 17.42
N PHE A 123 -19.49 -5.41 17.86
CA PHE A 123 -20.58 -4.98 17.00
C PHE A 123 -20.11 -4.14 15.82
N TYR A 124 -19.20 -3.19 16.06
CA TYR A 124 -18.58 -2.38 15.00
C TYR A 124 -17.86 -3.26 13.98
N THR A 125 -17.01 -4.19 14.42
CA THR A 125 -16.31 -5.13 13.53
C THR A 125 -17.28 -5.99 12.74
N ALA A 126 -18.37 -6.48 13.34
CA ALA A 126 -19.39 -7.25 12.64
C ALA A 126 -20.12 -6.41 11.57
N VAL A 127 -20.47 -5.17 11.89
CA VAL A 127 -21.12 -4.24 10.95
C VAL A 127 -20.19 -3.89 9.79
N ILE A 128 -18.93 -3.54 10.07
CA ILE A 128 -17.94 -3.25 9.02
C ILE A 128 -17.70 -4.49 8.16
N GLY A 129 -17.57 -5.68 8.76
CA GLY A 129 -17.46 -6.94 8.02
C GLY A 129 -18.65 -7.17 7.08
N ALA A 130 -19.87 -6.96 7.55
CA ALA A 130 -21.08 -7.08 6.72
C ALA A 130 -21.13 -6.04 5.59
N ILE A 131 -20.70 -4.79 5.85
CA ILE A 131 -20.62 -3.74 4.83
C ILE A 131 -19.58 -4.09 3.77
N VAL A 132 -18.40 -4.56 4.17
CA VAL A 132 -17.33 -4.97 3.26
C VAL A 132 -17.76 -6.16 2.42
N ASP A 133 -18.41 -7.15 3.02
CA ASP A 133 -18.94 -8.33 2.33
C ASP A 133 -20.02 -7.95 1.32
N LEU A 134 -21.00 -7.12 1.73
CA LEU A 134 -22.05 -6.62 0.84
C LEU A 134 -21.46 -5.79 -0.31
N ALA A 135 -20.49 -4.92 -0.03
CA ALA A 135 -19.82 -4.14 -1.06
C ALA A 135 -19.08 -5.05 -2.05
N GLY A 136 -18.40 -6.08 -1.56
CA GLY A 136 -17.70 -7.08 -2.37
C GLY A 136 -18.63 -7.95 -3.22
N PHE A 137 -19.85 -8.21 -2.74
CA PHE A 137 -20.86 -8.95 -3.49
C PHE A 137 -21.28 -8.22 -4.78
N TRP A 138 -21.47 -6.90 -4.72
CA TRP A 138 -21.83 -6.10 -5.89
C TRP A 138 -20.63 -5.68 -6.74
N TYR A 139 -19.51 -5.37 -6.09
CA TYR A 139 -18.29 -4.87 -6.73
C TYR A 139 -17.07 -5.55 -6.10
N PRO A 140 -16.63 -6.68 -6.67
CA PRO A 140 -15.48 -7.45 -6.18
C PRO A 140 -14.17 -6.64 -6.10
N GLU A 141 -14.06 -5.56 -6.87
CA GLU A 141 -12.92 -4.64 -6.87
C GLU A 141 -12.77 -3.86 -5.56
N PHE A 142 -13.85 -3.73 -4.78
CA PHE A 142 -13.86 -3.01 -3.51
C PHE A 142 -13.35 -3.81 -2.32
N ILE A 143 -13.07 -5.10 -2.47
CA ILE A 143 -12.55 -5.95 -1.41
C ILE A 143 -11.10 -6.38 -1.66
N GLY A 144 -10.46 -6.99 -0.65
CA GLY A 144 -9.10 -7.50 -0.72
C GLY A 144 -8.00 -6.43 -0.89
N GLY A 145 -6.79 -6.87 -1.25
CA GLY A 145 -5.62 -5.98 -1.40
C GLY A 145 -5.72 -5.01 -2.59
N GLY A 146 -6.61 -5.28 -3.54
CA GLY A 146 -6.85 -4.40 -4.71
C GLY A 146 -5.92 -4.63 -5.90
N HIS A 147 -5.12 -5.70 -5.91
CA HIS A 147 -4.19 -5.99 -7.00
C HIS A 147 -4.84 -5.99 -8.39
N ARG A 148 -5.91 -6.77 -8.57
CA ARG A 148 -6.67 -6.82 -9.83
C ARG A 148 -7.27 -5.48 -10.20
N PHE A 149 -7.70 -4.73 -9.20
CA PHE A 149 -8.29 -3.41 -9.42
C PHE A 149 -7.24 -2.39 -9.86
N THR A 150 -6.06 -2.37 -9.23
CA THR A 150 -4.91 -1.58 -9.66
C THR A 150 -4.51 -1.93 -11.10
N GLU A 151 -4.52 -3.20 -11.47
CA GLU A 151 -4.24 -3.62 -12.85
C GLU A 151 -5.29 -3.11 -13.84
N HIS A 152 -6.59 -3.21 -13.53
CA HIS A 152 -7.65 -2.60 -14.36
C HIS A 152 -7.50 -1.07 -14.48
N ILE A 153 -7.06 -0.39 -13.42
CA ILE A 153 -6.75 1.05 -13.44
C ILE A 153 -5.60 1.34 -14.41
N LEU A 154 -4.51 0.59 -14.32
CA LEU A 154 -3.31 0.76 -15.15
C LEU A 154 -3.59 0.43 -16.63
N LEU A 155 -4.49 -0.51 -16.90
CA LEU A 155 -4.95 -0.87 -18.25
C LEU A 155 -5.99 0.12 -18.82
N GLY A 156 -6.43 1.11 -18.03
CA GLY A 156 -7.42 2.11 -18.43
C GLY A 156 -8.83 1.55 -18.64
N GLN A 157 -9.17 0.44 -17.99
CA GLN A 157 -10.45 -0.26 -18.13
C GLN A 157 -11.56 0.30 -17.24
N ILE A 158 -11.30 1.41 -16.54
CA ILE A 158 -12.26 2.07 -15.65
C ILE A 158 -12.77 3.37 -16.28
N GLY A 159 -14.08 3.60 -16.20
CA GLY A 159 -14.68 4.81 -16.73
C GLY A 159 -14.29 6.05 -15.93
N MET A 160 -13.95 7.16 -16.62
CA MET A 160 -13.50 8.42 -16.00
C MET A 160 -14.45 8.95 -14.91
N GLN A 161 -15.76 8.89 -15.15
CA GLN A 161 -16.78 9.37 -14.21
C GLN A 161 -16.82 8.57 -12.90
N SER A 162 -16.28 7.35 -12.89
CA SER A 162 -16.29 6.45 -11.74
C SER A 162 -15.08 6.62 -10.81
N VAL A 163 -14.02 7.33 -11.24
CA VAL A 163 -12.75 7.43 -10.51
C VAL A 163 -12.95 8.05 -9.12
N LEU A 164 -13.67 9.18 -9.03
CA LEU A 164 -13.91 9.85 -7.75
C LEU A 164 -14.75 8.99 -6.81
N GLY A 165 -15.74 8.27 -7.36
CA GLY A 165 -16.56 7.33 -6.60
C GLY A 165 -15.73 6.17 -6.05
N PHE A 166 -14.87 5.59 -6.88
CA PHE A 166 -13.95 4.52 -6.46
C PHE A 166 -12.93 4.99 -5.44
N LEU A 167 -12.36 6.19 -5.61
CA LEU A 167 -11.40 6.76 -4.67
C LEU A 167 -12.05 6.96 -3.29
N THR A 168 -13.21 7.59 -3.24
CA THR A 168 -13.93 7.87 -2.00
C THR A 168 -14.39 6.59 -1.30
N MET A 169 -15.03 5.67 -2.03
CA MET A 169 -15.48 4.39 -1.46
C MET A 169 -14.32 3.56 -0.94
N ARG A 170 -13.24 3.42 -1.73
CA ARG A 170 -12.06 2.64 -1.32
C ARG A 170 -11.37 3.25 -0.12
N MET A 171 -11.29 4.59 -0.05
CA MET A 171 -10.76 5.31 1.10
C MET A 171 -11.59 5.03 2.35
N LEU A 172 -12.92 5.19 2.28
CA LEU A 172 -13.83 4.97 3.41
C LEU A 172 -13.80 3.52 3.91
N LEU A 173 -13.89 2.55 3.00
CA LEU A 173 -13.84 1.13 3.35
C LEU A 173 -12.51 0.74 3.99
N THR A 174 -11.39 1.28 3.49
CA THR A 174 -10.06 1.02 4.07
C THR A 174 -9.96 1.61 5.48
N LEU A 175 -10.39 2.85 5.67
CA LEU A 175 -10.38 3.53 6.97
C LEU A 175 -11.24 2.78 8.00
N ALA A 176 -12.46 2.40 7.62
CA ALA A 176 -13.37 1.70 8.49
C ALA A 176 -12.84 0.30 8.84
N SER A 177 -12.39 -0.46 7.84
CA SER A 177 -11.83 -1.81 8.04
C SER A 177 -10.60 -1.80 8.93
N TYR A 178 -9.67 -0.87 8.70
CA TYR A 178 -8.45 -0.78 9.52
C TYR A 178 -8.75 -0.35 10.96
N SER A 179 -9.75 0.52 11.15
CA SER A 179 -10.18 0.98 12.48
C SER A 179 -10.76 -0.14 13.35
N THR A 180 -11.17 -1.28 12.77
CA THR A 180 -11.63 -2.46 13.53
C THR A 180 -10.50 -3.15 14.33
N GLY A 181 -9.24 -2.88 14.00
CA GLY A 181 -8.08 -3.59 14.56
C GLY A 181 -7.85 -4.98 13.96
N ALA A 182 -8.56 -5.34 12.88
CA ALA A 182 -8.32 -6.59 12.16
C ALA A 182 -6.87 -6.63 11.61
N PRO A 183 -6.19 -7.78 11.69
CA PRO A 183 -4.83 -7.91 11.17
C PRO A 183 -4.82 -7.72 9.65
N GLY A 184 -4.13 -6.68 9.20
CA GLY A 184 -4.04 -6.36 7.78
C GLY A 184 -3.04 -5.25 7.50
N SER A 185 -2.59 -5.15 6.25
CA SER A 185 -1.68 -4.09 5.79
C SER A 185 -2.43 -2.92 5.18
N ILE A 186 -2.05 -1.69 5.53
CA ILE A 186 -2.49 -0.45 4.85
C ILE A 186 -1.77 -0.18 3.53
N PHE A 187 -0.64 -0.86 3.27
CA PHE A 187 0.21 -0.56 2.11
C PHE A 187 -0.48 -0.83 0.77
N ALA A 188 -1.07 -2.02 0.57
CA ALA A 188 -1.72 -2.36 -0.70
C ALA A 188 -2.93 -1.45 -1.04
N PRO A 189 -3.84 -1.14 -0.09
CA PRO A 189 -4.89 -0.13 -0.32
C PRO A 189 -4.36 1.25 -0.72
N LEU A 190 -3.24 1.69 -0.15
CA LEU A 190 -2.62 2.98 -0.51
C LEU A 190 -2.11 3.00 -1.95
N LEU A 191 -1.58 1.88 -2.46
CA LEU A 191 -1.20 1.75 -3.88
C LEU A 191 -2.41 1.93 -4.81
N VAL A 192 -3.57 1.36 -4.45
CA VAL A 192 -4.82 1.53 -5.20
C VAL A 192 -5.25 2.99 -5.24
N LEU A 193 -5.22 3.68 -4.10
CA LEU A 193 -5.57 5.10 -4.02
C LEU A 193 -4.62 5.95 -4.87
N GLY A 194 -3.31 5.67 -4.81
CA GLY A 194 -2.31 6.33 -5.67
C GLY A 194 -2.57 6.11 -7.16
N ALA A 195 -2.87 4.87 -7.56
CA ALA A 195 -3.23 4.54 -8.94
C ALA A 195 -4.48 5.29 -9.42
N LEU A 196 -5.52 5.39 -8.58
CA LEU A 196 -6.75 6.13 -8.89
C LEU A 196 -6.50 7.64 -9.05
N ILE A 197 -5.72 8.25 -8.16
CA ILE A 197 -5.37 9.67 -8.25
C ILE A 197 -4.55 9.94 -9.51
N GLY A 198 -3.55 9.09 -9.79
CA GLY A 198 -2.73 9.20 -11.01
C GLY A 198 -3.55 9.04 -12.28
N TYR A 199 -4.45 8.05 -12.33
CA TYR A 199 -5.35 7.83 -13.46
C TYR A 199 -6.28 9.03 -13.70
N GLY A 200 -6.90 9.56 -12.63
CA GLY A 200 -7.75 10.75 -12.73
C GLY A 200 -6.99 11.99 -13.22
N ALA A 201 -5.75 12.19 -12.79
CA ALA A 201 -4.92 13.31 -13.23
C ALA A 201 -4.48 13.18 -14.70
N CYS A 202 -4.15 11.97 -15.16
CA CYS A 202 -3.78 11.71 -16.55
C CYS A 202 -4.89 12.15 -17.51
N VAL A 203 -6.14 11.82 -17.19
CA VAL A 203 -7.26 12.09 -18.10
C VAL A 203 -7.65 13.58 -18.14
N ILE A 204 -7.38 14.37 -17.10
CA ILE A 204 -7.65 15.82 -17.11
C ILE A 204 -6.69 16.58 -18.04
N VAL A 205 -5.49 16.05 -18.28
CA VAL A 205 -4.44 16.74 -19.05
C VAL A 205 -4.35 16.28 -20.50
N TRP A 206 -4.88 15.09 -20.81
CA TRP A 206 -4.91 14.54 -22.17
C TRP A 206 -6.28 14.68 -22.86
N ILE A 207 -7.20 15.47 -22.28
CA ILE A 207 -8.39 16.05 -22.93
C ILE A 207 -8.09 17.52 -23.22
#